data_AF-A0A7I8DQG0-F1
#
_entry.id   AF-A0A7I8DQG0-F1
#
_cell.length_a   1.000
_cell.length_b   1.000
_cell.length_c   1.000
_cell.angle_alpha   90.00
_cell.angle_beta   90.00
_cell.angle_gamma   90.00
#
_symmetry.space_group_name_H-M   'P 1'
#
loop_
_entity.id
_entity.type
_entity.pdbx_description
1 polymer ?
#
loop_
_entity_poly.entity_id
_entity_poly.type
_entity_poly.pdbx_seq_one_letter_code
_entity_poly.pdbx_strand_id
1 'polypeptide(L)'
;MEEQFGNRLMYLRKGKGLSQEELGNQIGVSRQTVSKWELNQTTPEMDKLVQLGDLFHISLDELVGREYTSSENTFYEELNAKMDTIISARDPHHYEYKSNKMIGNLPLVHINVGRGCYKAKGVISIGVISVGIISIGCLSLGVVSIGILALGILSLAVFAAGLAAAGSISLGLIALGAVSMGYLSIGAMARGVYAIGASATATRIALGDVANGNIAIGKTAAHGAVELLLRNHVTGADIKTAILKEYPGTWEWLVRIYSDLGKGF
;
A
#
# COMPACT_ATOMS: atom_id res chain seq x y z
N MET A 1 26.32 -8.74 -35.68
CA MET A 1 25.24 -7.76 -35.41
C MET A 1 24.09 -7.85 -36.42
N GLU A 2 24.17 -8.71 -37.46
CA GLU A 2 23.13 -8.88 -38.49
C GLU A 2 22.04 -9.94 -38.17
N GLU A 3 22.11 -10.61 -37.02
CA GLU A 3 21.30 -11.82 -36.74
C GLU A 3 19.91 -11.58 -36.11
N GLN A 4 19.57 -10.33 -35.76
CA GLN A 4 18.41 -10.05 -34.90
C GLN A 4 17.12 -9.67 -35.66
N PHE A 5 17.21 -8.98 -36.80
CA PHE A 5 16.04 -8.43 -37.47
C PHE A 5 15.08 -9.49 -38.00
N GLY A 6 15.56 -10.44 -38.82
CA GLY A 6 14.71 -11.45 -39.44
C GLY A 6 14.02 -12.38 -38.43
N ASN A 7 14.73 -12.75 -37.37
CA ASN A 7 14.19 -13.54 -36.27
C ASN A 7 13.10 -12.78 -35.50
N ARG A 8 13.31 -11.48 -35.25
CA ARG A 8 12.34 -10.62 -34.57
C ARG A 8 11.10 -10.38 -35.44
N LEU A 9 11.29 -10.14 -36.73
CA LEU A 9 10.19 -10.00 -37.69
C LEU A 9 9.34 -11.27 -37.74
N MET A 10 9.97 -12.45 -37.79
CA MET A 10 9.27 -13.74 -37.74
C MET A 10 8.48 -13.91 -36.43
N TYR A 11 9.07 -13.52 -35.29
CA TYR A 11 8.41 -13.57 -34.00
C TYR A 11 7.16 -12.67 -33.95
N LEU A 12 7.29 -11.41 -34.38
CA LEU A 12 6.19 -10.43 -34.42
C LEU A 12 5.07 -10.89 -35.36
N ARG A 13 5.42 -11.40 -36.54
CA ARG A 13 4.45 -11.95 -37.51
C ARG A 13 3.66 -13.10 -36.90
N LYS A 14 4.35 -14.08 -36.29
CA LYS A 14 3.71 -15.23 -35.64
C LYS A 14 2.87 -14.81 -34.43
N GLY A 15 3.31 -13.81 -33.68
CA GLY A 15 2.55 -13.23 -32.55
C GLY A 15 1.21 -12.63 -32.97
N LYS A 16 1.11 -12.10 -34.19
CA LYS A 16 -0.16 -11.65 -34.79
C LYS A 16 -0.93 -12.75 -35.55
N GLY A 17 -0.43 -13.98 -35.56
CA GLY A 17 -1.06 -15.10 -36.27
C GLY A 17 -1.00 -15.02 -37.80
N LEU A 18 -0.14 -14.16 -38.37
CA LEU A 18 -0.06 -13.92 -39.80
C LEU A 18 0.84 -14.96 -40.51
N SER A 19 0.45 -15.40 -41.69
CA SER A 19 1.33 -16.09 -42.65
C SER A 19 2.27 -15.10 -43.35
N GLN A 20 3.35 -15.59 -43.95
CA GLN A 20 4.29 -14.75 -44.72
C GLN A 20 3.61 -14.08 -45.93
N GLU A 21 2.59 -14.72 -46.50
CA GLU A 21 1.82 -14.19 -47.62
C GLU A 21 0.91 -13.06 -47.16
N GLU A 22 0.23 -13.22 -46.03
CA GLU A 22 -0.63 -12.17 -45.45
C GLU A 22 0.18 -10.95 -45.00
N LEU A 23 1.35 -11.17 -44.37
CA LEU A 23 2.25 -10.05 -44.05
C LEU A 23 2.75 -9.34 -45.32
N GLY A 24 3.09 -10.12 -46.36
CA GLY A 24 3.47 -9.56 -47.66
C GLY A 24 2.37 -8.70 -48.26
N ASN A 25 1.12 -9.18 -48.26
CA ASN A 25 -0.03 -8.44 -48.76
C ASN A 25 -0.29 -7.15 -47.98
N GLN A 26 -0.13 -7.16 -46.65
CA GLN A 26 -0.32 -5.97 -45.80
C GLN A 26 0.77 -4.90 -46.00
N ILE A 27 2.01 -5.33 -46.24
CA ILE A 27 3.16 -4.44 -46.46
C ILE A 27 3.36 -4.11 -47.96
N GLY A 28 2.57 -4.72 -48.86
CA GLY A 28 2.68 -4.53 -50.31
C GLY A 28 3.96 -5.09 -50.90
N VAL A 29 4.39 -6.28 -50.47
CA VAL A 29 5.56 -7.02 -50.99
C VAL A 29 5.22 -8.50 -51.20
N SER A 30 6.00 -9.21 -52.01
CA SER A 30 5.76 -10.64 -52.24
C SER A 30 6.06 -11.48 -50.99
N ARG A 31 5.39 -12.64 -50.85
CA ARG A 31 5.72 -13.66 -49.84
C ARG A 31 7.22 -14.01 -49.84
N GLN A 32 7.83 -14.10 -51.02
CA GLN A 32 9.25 -14.42 -51.18
C GLN A 32 10.15 -13.32 -50.57
N THR A 33 9.76 -12.06 -50.71
CA THR A 33 10.46 -10.91 -50.11
C THR A 33 10.44 -10.99 -48.58
N VAL A 34 9.27 -11.26 -47.99
CA VAL A 34 9.14 -11.47 -46.54
C VAL A 34 9.99 -12.65 -46.07
N SER A 35 9.99 -13.76 -46.80
CA SER A 35 10.83 -14.92 -46.46
C SER A 35 12.32 -14.57 -46.48
N LYS A 36 12.78 -13.77 -47.45
CA LYS A 36 14.18 -13.33 -47.52
C LYS A 36 14.53 -12.39 -46.37
N TRP A 37 13.61 -11.53 -45.93
CA TRP A 37 13.79 -10.69 -44.74
C TRP A 37 13.89 -11.52 -43.46
N GLU A 38 13.01 -12.50 -43.28
CA GLU A 38 13.03 -13.40 -42.11
C GLU A 38 14.30 -14.27 -42.05
N LEU A 39 14.85 -14.63 -43.21
CA LEU A 39 16.10 -15.38 -43.33
C LEU A 39 17.35 -14.48 -43.32
N ASN A 40 17.21 -13.17 -43.08
CA ASN A 40 18.29 -12.18 -43.14
C ASN A 40 19.08 -12.16 -44.46
N GLN A 41 18.47 -12.62 -45.57
CA GLN A 41 19.12 -12.64 -46.89
C GLN A 41 19.06 -11.28 -47.59
N THR A 42 18.10 -10.45 -47.22
CA THR A 42 17.91 -9.09 -47.71
C THR A 42 17.34 -8.23 -46.60
N THR A 43 17.59 -6.92 -46.65
CA THR A 43 17.04 -5.95 -45.69
C THR A 43 15.89 -5.19 -46.34
N PRO A 44 14.79 -4.91 -45.62
CA PRO A 44 13.75 -4.02 -46.13
C PRO A 44 14.27 -2.59 -46.31
N GLU A 45 13.73 -1.89 -47.29
CA GLU A 45 13.96 -0.45 -47.45
C GLU A 45 13.31 0.34 -46.31
N MET A 46 13.77 1.58 -46.09
CA MET A 46 13.30 2.43 -44.99
C MET A 46 11.78 2.57 -44.93
N ASP A 47 11.13 2.77 -46.07
CA ASP A 47 9.67 2.91 -46.14
C ASP A 47 8.95 1.63 -45.67
N LYS A 48 9.53 0.45 -45.93
CA LYS A 48 8.99 -0.83 -45.48
C LYS A 48 9.28 -1.08 -44.00
N LEU A 49 10.43 -0.63 -43.49
CA LEU A 49 10.73 -0.66 -42.06
C LEU A 49 9.75 0.20 -41.25
N VAL A 50 9.42 1.40 -41.74
CA VAL A 50 8.41 2.27 -41.12
C VAL A 50 7.04 1.60 -41.13
N GLN A 51 6.61 1.05 -42.27
CA GLN A 51 5.33 0.31 -42.36
C GLN A 51 5.27 -0.90 -41.43
N LEU A 52 6.39 -1.61 -41.24
CA LEU A 52 6.47 -2.70 -40.28
C LEU A 52 6.38 -2.19 -38.82
N GLY A 53 7.05 -1.08 -38.50
CA GLY A 53 6.95 -0.43 -37.19
C GLY A 53 5.50 -0.02 -36.86
N ASP A 54 4.82 0.59 -37.83
CA ASP A 54 3.41 0.98 -37.71
C ASP A 54 2.49 -0.24 -37.58
N LEU A 55 2.73 -1.28 -38.41
CA LEU A 55 1.94 -2.51 -38.38
C LEU A 55 2.06 -3.22 -37.03
N PHE A 56 3.23 -3.24 -36.41
CA PHE A 56 3.48 -3.94 -35.14
C PHE A 56 3.39 -3.04 -33.91
N HIS A 57 3.18 -1.73 -34.08
CA HIS A 57 3.15 -0.72 -33.02
C HIS A 57 4.42 -0.68 -32.16
N ILE A 58 5.58 -0.78 -32.80
CA ILE A 58 6.90 -0.74 -32.15
C ILE A 58 7.81 0.30 -32.83
N SER A 59 8.80 0.80 -32.10
CA SER A 59 9.77 1.74 -32.67
C SER A 59 10.71 1.05 -33.67
N LEU A 60 11.33 1.82 -34.58
CA LEU A 60 12.32 1.29 -35.52
C LEU A 60 13.55 0.71 -34.79
N ASP A 61 14.01 1.38 -33.72
CA ASP A 61 15.10 0.86 -32.89
C ASP A 61 14.74 -0.49 -32.28
N GLU A 62 13.50 -0.63 -31.80
CA GLU A 62 12.99 -1.89 -31.30
C GLU A 62 12.91 -2.94 -32.42
N LEU A 63 12.34 -2.61 -33.57
CA LEU A 63 12.22 -3.51 -34.72
C LEU A 63 13.58 -4.04 -35.22
N VAL A 64 14.61 -3.19 -35.22
CA VAL A 64 15.97 -3.52 -35.68
C VAL A 64 16.82 -4.18 -34.59
N GLY A 65 16.33 -4.23 -33.34
CA GLY A 65 17.05 -4.88 -32.24
C GLY A 65 18.10 -4.01 -31.56
N ARG A 66 18.03 -2.68 -31.72
CA ARG A 66 18.79 -1.77 -30.87
C ARG A 66 18.14 -1.71 -29.49
N GLU A 67 18.74 -2.37 -28.52
CA GLU A 67 18.46 -2.11 -27.11
C GLU A 67 18.93 -0.68 -26.80
N TYR A 68 17.97 0.23 -26.58
CA TYR A 68 18.27 1.54 -26.02
C TYR A 68 18.59 1.35 -24.54
N THR A 69 19.86 1.17 -24.19
CA THR A 69 20.32 1.35 -22.81
C THR A 69 20.24 2.83 -22.48
N SER A 70 19.11 3.25 -21.91
CA SER A 70 18.94 4.61 -21.41
C SER A 70 20.09 4.96 -20.46
N SER A 71 20.84 6.01 -20.78
CA SER A 71 21.98 6.54 -19.99
C SER A 71 21.62 6.89 -18.53
N GLU A 72 20.33 7.04 -18.25
CA GLU A 72 19.80 7.20 -16.90
C GLU A 72 20.14 6.02 -15.98
N ASN A 73 19.99 4.77 -16.43
CA ASN A 73 20.22 3.61 -15.55
C ASN A 73 21.69 3.49 -15.11
N THR A 74 22.63 3.73 -16.02
CA THR A 74 24.07 3.67 -15.72
C THR A 74 24.49 4.78 -14.76
N PHE A 75 23.94 6.00 -14.92
CA PHE A 75 24.22 7.11 -14.00
C PHE A 75 23.68 6.84 -12.59
N TYR A 76 22.46 6.30 -12.46
CA TYR A 76 21.89 5.92 -11.17
C TYR A 76 22.66 4.76 -10.51
N GLU A 77 23.13 3.78 -11.27
CA GLU A 77 23.99 2.70 -10.75
C GLU A 77 25.33 3.23 -10.22
N GLU A 78 25.99 4.13 -10.95
CA GLU A 78 27.23 4.77 -10.50
C GLU A 78 27.03 5.65 -9.25
N LEU A 79 25.92 6.39 -9.18
CA LEU A 79 25.58 7.22 -8.03
C LEU A 79 25.35 6.36 -6.78
N ASN A 80 24.62 5.25 -6.93
CA ASN A 80 24.35 4.30 -5.86
C ASN A 80 25.65 3.66 -5.35
N ALA A 81 26.53 3.21 -6.25
CA ALA A 81 27.81 2.62 -5.87
C ALA A 81 28.71 3.58 -5.08
N LYS A 82 28.76 4.87 -5.47
CA LYS A 82 29.47 5.91 -4.72
C LYS A 82 28.82 6.19 -3.37
N MET A 83 27.49 6.24 -3.31
CA MET A 83 26.75 6.42 -2.06
C MET A 83 27.00 5.27 -1.08
N ASP A 84 26.98 4.02 -1.54
CA ASP A 84 27.26 2.83 -0.74
C ASP A 84 28.68 2.87 -0.15
N THR A 85 29.65 3.38 -0.92
CA THR A 85 31.04 3.55 -0.46
C THR A 85 31.16 4.59 0.66
N ILE A 86 30.46 5.73 0.55
CA ILE A 86 30.46 6.79 1.57
C ILE A 86 29.72 6.32 2.84
N ILE A 87 28.62 5.60 2.67
CA ILE A 87 27.80 5.04 3.75
C ILE A 87 28.58 4.01 4.56
N SER A 88 29.22 3.05 3.89
CA SER A 88 30.00 1.98 4.54
C SER A 88 31.23 2.49 5.28
N ALA A 89 31.86 3.57 4.79
CA ALA A 89 32.92 4.27 5.52
C ALA A 89 32.41 5.01 6.77
N ARG A 90 31.12 5.40 6.79
CA ARG A 90 30.48 6.18 7.87
C ARG A 90 29.82 5.31 8.93
N ASP A 91 29.35 4.12 8.58
CA ASP A 91 28.59 3.24 9.48
C ASP A 91 29.04 1.77 9.40
N PRO A 92 29.99 1.35 10.25
CA PRO A 92 30.49 -0.02 10.26
C PRO A 92 29.46 -1.06 10.73
N HIS A 93 28.27 -0.63 11.20
CA HIS A 93 27.19 -1.52 11.62
C HIS A 93 26.06 -1.61 10.58
N HIS A 94 26.30 -1.15 9.36
CA HIS A 94 25.33 -1.23 8.28
C HIS A 94 25.21 -2.68 7.76
N TYR A 95 23.98 -3.19 7.75
CA TYR A 95 23.62 -4.50 7.23
C TYR A 95 22.47 -4.33 6.22
N GLU A 96 22.70 -4.80 5.00
CA GLU A 96 21.71 -4.85 3.95
C GLU A 96 21.57 -6.28 3.42
N TYR A 97 20.32 -6.75 3.35
CA TYR A 97 19.95 -8.03 2.77
C TYR A 97 18.74 -7.84 1.85
N LYS A 98 18.87 -8.33 0.62
CA LYS A 98 17.80 -8.38 -0.38
C LYS A 98 17.62 -9.83 -0.82
N SER A 99 16.37 -10.31 -0.82
CA SER A 99 16.06 -11.65 -1.31
C SER A 99 16.13 -11.72 -2.84
N ASN A 100 16.64 -12.82 -3.38
CA ASN A 100 16.64 -13.10 -4.82
C ASN A 100 15.24 -13.24 -5.42
N LYS A 101 14.26 -13.67 -4.61
CA LYS A 101 12.87 -13.79 -5.06
C LYS A 101 12.24 -12.40 -5.14
N MET A 102 11.78 -12.02 -6.33
CA MET A 102 11.10 -10.75 -6.58
C MET A 102 9.61 -11.00 -6.83
N ILE A 103 8.76 -10.09 -6.36
CA ILE A 103 7.33 -10.03 -6.70
C ILE A 103 7.11 -8.69 -7.40
N GLY A 104 6.88 -8.72 -8.72
CA GLY A 104 6.98 -7.53 -9.56
C GLY A 104 8.39 -6.95 -9.50
N ASN A 105 8.51 -5.64 -9.25
CA ASN A 105 9.80 -4.93 -9.18
C ASN A 105 10.33 -4.79 -7.74
N LEU A 106 9.73 -5.51 -6.77
CA LEU A 106 10.12 -5.45 -5.36
C LEU A 106 10.70 -6.79 -4.88
N PRO A 107 11.79 -6.79 -4.09
CA PRO A 107 12.27 -8.01 -3.45
C PRO A 107 11.21 -8.52 -2.46
N LEU A 108 11.10 -9.84 -2.31
CA LEU A 108 10.21 -10.47 -1.34
C LEU A 108 10.58 -10.03 0.09
N VAL A 109 11.86 -10.01 0.42
CA VAL A 109 12.39 -9.56 1.70
C VAL A 109 13.50 -8.54 1.48
N HIS A 110 13.41 -7.40 2.16
CA HIS A 110 14.49 -6.41 2.20
C HIS A 110 14.71 -5.97 3.65
N ILE A 111 15.90 -6.28 4.18
CA ILE A 111 16.35 -5.85 5.49
C ILE A 111 17.44 -4.81 5.26
N ASN A 112 17.28 -3.61 5.81
CA ASN A 112 18.28 -2.56 5.71
C ASN A 112 18.39 -1.82 7.04
N VAL A 113 19.38 -2.20 7.84
CA VAL A 113 19.54 -1.79 9.24
C VAL A 113 20.92 -1.22 9.46
N GLY A 114 21.01 -0.15 10.24
CA GLY A 114 22.26 0.45 10.70
C GLY A 114 21.97 1.70 11.53
N ARG A 115 23.01 2.46 11.89
CA ARG A 115 22.89 3.71 12.66
C ARG A 115 22.38 4.88 11.82
N GLY A 116 22.50 4.79 10.49
CA GLY A 116 21.98 5.77 9.53
C GLY A 116 20.49 5.62 9.19
N CYS A 117 19.97 6.59 8.43
CA CYS A 117 18.60 6.58 7.91
C CYS A 117 18.48 5.70 6.65
N TYR A 118 18.70 4.39 6.79
CA TYR A 118 18.60 3.47 5.68
C TYR A 118 17.16 3.11 5.34
N LYS A 119 16.92 2.92 4.04
CA LYS A 119 15.60 2.69 3.49
C LYS A 119 15.45 1.25 2.99
N ALA A 120 14.60 0.48 3.66
CA ALA A 120 14.18 -0.83 3.20
C ALA A 120 12.91 -0.71 2.34
N LYS A 121 12.91 -1.39 1.19
CA LYS A 121 11.78 -1.47 0.24
C LYS A 121 11.59 -2.91 -0.23
N GLY A 122 10.44 -3.52 0.05
CA GLY A 122 10.15 -4.89 -0.35
C GLY A 122 8.72 -5.29 -0.02
N VAL A 123 8.33 -6.52 -0.33
CA VAL A 123 7.03 -7.06 0.12
C VAL A 123 7.03 -7.18 1.65
N ILE A 124 8.07 -7.78 2.20
CA ILE A 124 8.41 -7.77 3.62
C ILE A 124 9.64 -6.88 3.77
N SER A 125 9.53 -5.81 4.56
CA SER A 125 10.62 -4.85 4.74
C SER A 125 10.91 -4.59 6.22
N ILE A 126 12.20 -4.58 6.57
CA ILE A 126 12.69 -4.32 7.94
C ILE A 126 13.78 -3.27 7.88
N GLY A 127 13.62 -2.15 8.59
CA GLY A 127 14.65 -1.11 8.62
C GLY A 127 14.28 0.11 9.45
N VAL A 128 15.13 1.13 9.46
CA VAL A 128 14.81 2.41 10.14
C VAL A 128 13.66 3.11 9.40
N ILE A 129 13.77 3.20 8.07
CA ILE A 129 12.70 3.63 7.17
C ILE A 129 12.29 2.41 6.36
N SER A 130 11.10 1.86 6.61
CA SER A 130 10.58 0.68 5.92
C SER A 130 9.35 1.00 5.09
N VAL A 131 9.33 0.49 3.86
CA VAL A 131 8.23 0.62 2.92
C VAL A 131 7.92 -0.73 2.30
N GLY A 132 6.72 -1.26 2.53
CA GLY A 132 6.34 -2.56 1.98
C GLY A 132 4.88 -2.95 2.17
N ILE A 133 4.53 -4.19 1.85
CA ILE A 133 3.21 -4.72 2.22
C ILE A 133 3.19 -5.01 3.72
N ILE A 134 4.21 -5.73 4.20
CA ILE A 134 4.50 -5.94 5.61
C ILE A 134 5.76 -5.13 5.92
N SER A 135 5.62 -4.14 6.79
CA SER A 135 6.65 -3.14 7.08
C SER A 135 6.94 -3.09 8.57
N ILE A 136 8.19 -3.29 8.95
CA ILE A 136 8.66 -3.21 10.35
C ILE A 136 9.77 -2.18 10.42
N GLY A 137 9.62 -1.16 11.26
CA GLY A 137 10.66 -0.14 11.38
C GLY A 137 10.35 1.01 12.32
N CYS A 138 11.28 1.95 12.47
CA CYS A 138 11.00 3.16 13.23
C CYS A 138 9.95 4.02 12.51
N LEU A 139 10.14 4.23 11.20
CA LEU A 139 9.22 4.88 10.27
C LEU A 139 8.72 3.82 9.28
N SER A 140 7.48 3.38 9.43
CA SER A 140 6.94 2.21 8.75
C SER A 140 5.74 2.59 7.87
N LEU A 141 5.83 2.34 6.55
CA LEU A 141 4.77 2.58 5.58
C LEU A 141 4.38 1.28 4.87
N GLY A 142 3.10 0.92 4.91
CA GLY A 142 2.66 -0.32 4.28
C GLY A 142 1.20 -0.68 4.44
N VAL A 143 0.83 -1.90 4.07
CA VAL A 143 -0.51 -2.44 4.33
C VAL A 143 -0.60 -2.84 5.80
N VAL A 144 0.39 -3.61 6.27
CA VAL A 144 0.61 -3.96 7.67
C VAL A 144 1.88 -3.29 8.13
N SER A 145 1.76 -2.33 9.05
CA SER A 145 2.87 -1.47 9.48
C SER A 145 3.08 -1.57 10.98
N ILE A 146 4.27 -1.99 11.39
CA ILE A 146 4.71 -2.05 12.79
C ILE A 146 5.84 -1.07 13.01
N GLY A 147 5.76 -0.22 14.04
CA GLY A 147 6.85 0.72 14.30
C GLY A 147 6.70 1.69 15.47
N ILE A 148 7.53 2.74 15.47
CA ILE A 148 7.34 3.89 16.36
C ILE A 148 6.34 4.86 15.72
N LEU A 149 6.55 5.15 14.44
CA LEU A 149 5.66 5.90 13.55
C LEU A 149 5.20 4.94 12.44
N ALA A 150 3.92 4.61 12.40
CA ALA A 150 3.37 3.69 11.40
C ALA A 150 2.17 4.29 10.64
N LEU A 151 2.23 4.20 9.32
CA LEU A 151 1.13 4.50 8.41
C LEU A 151 0.77 3.26 7.60
N GLY A 152 -0.51 2.88 7.60
CA GLY A 152 -0.95 1.72 6.83
C GLY A 152 -2.43 1.41 6.94
N ILE A 153 -2.86 0.27 6.40
CA ILE A 153 -4.24 -0.19 6.58
C ILE A 153 -4.39 -0.76 7.99
N LEU A 154 -3.47 -1.63 8.40
CA LEU A 154 -3.31 -2.15 9.75
C LEU A 154 -2.03 -1.59 10.35
N SER A 155 -2.14 -0.75 11.37
CA SER A 155 -0.99 -0.05 11.97
C SER A 155 -0.85 -0.37 13.46
N LEU A 156 0.31 -0.86 13.87
CA LEU A 156 0.69 -1.10 15.27
C LEU A 156 1.92 -0.27 15.62
N ALA A 157 1.76 0.82 16.38
CA ALA A 157 2.89 1.70 16.69
C ALA A 157 2.68 2.56 17.94
N VAL A 158 3.70 3.29 18.37
CA VAL A 158 3.50 4.36 19.39
C VAL A 158 2.58 5.44 18.82
N PHE A 159 2.88 5.89 17.59
CA PHE A 159 2.08 6.79 16.78
C PHE A 159 1.58 6.02 15.56
N ALA A 160 0.30 5.66 15.56
CA ALA A 160 -0.30 4.82 14.53
C ALA A 160 -1.36 5.61 13.76
N ALA A 161 -1.29 5.61 12.43
CA ALA A 161 -2.42 6.04 11.60
C ALA A 161 -2.79 4.97 10.57
N GLY A 162 -4.08 4.75 10.36
CA GLY A 162 -4.54 3.75 9.41
C GLY A 162 -6.04 3.48 9.37
N LEU A 163 -6.45 2.44 8.66
CA LEU A 163 -7.85 1.99 8.67
C LEU A 163 -8.19 1.40 10.06
N ALA A 164 -7.38 0.45 10.51
CA ALA A 164 -7.33 -0.02 11.88
C ALA A 164 -5.96 0.31 12.47
N ALA A 165 -5.95 1.16 13.50
CA ALA A 165 -4.74 1.67 14.12
C ALA A 165 -4.75 1.36 15.63
N ALA A 166 -3.66 0.78 16.11
CA ALA A 166 -3.44 0.51 17.52
C ALA A 166 -2.11 1.15 17.96
N GLY A 167 -2.18 2.02 18.96
CA GLY A 167 -1.00 2.71 19.45
C GLY A 167 -1.18 3.55 20.70
N SER A 168 -0.15 4.25 21.16
CA SER A 168 -0.32 5.21 22.26
C SER A 168 -1.15 6.41 21.81
N ILE A 169 -0.82 6.93 20.63
CA ILE A 169 -1.58 7.95 19.90
C ILE A 169 -2.02 7.32 18.59
N SER A 170 -3.33 7.20 18.37
CA SER A 170 -3.88 6.51 17.20
C SER A 170 -4.94 7.31 16.44
N LEU A 171 -4.88 7.21 15.11
CA LEU A 171 -5.83 7.81 14.18
C LEU A 171 -6.32 6.77 13.18
N GLY A 172 -7.65 6.56 13.08
CA GLY A 172 -8.16 5.64 12.06
C GLY A 172 -9.67 5.46 12.03
N LEU A 173 -10.18 4.56 11.17
CA LEU A 173 -11.60 4.18 11.27
C LEU A 173 -11.84 3.40 12.56
N ILE A 174 -10.97 2.44 12.87
CA ILE A 174 -10.93 1.74 14.15
C ILE A 174 -9.64 2.17 14.84
N ALA A 175 -9.73 2.98 15.89
CA ALA A 175 -8.59 3.54 16.60
C ALA A 175 -8.56 3.05 18.05
N LEU A 176 -7.50 2.33 18.41
CA LEU A 176 -7.22 1.84 19.76
C LEU A 176 -6.00 2.58 20.31
N GLY A 177 -6.10 3.23 21.47
CA GLY A 177 -4.93 3.87 22.07
C GLY A 177 -5.17 4.69 23.31
N ALA A 178 -4.11 5.20 23.95
CA ALA A 178 -4.28 6.07 25.12
C ALA A 178 -4.99 7.37 24.72
N VAL A 179 -4.56 7.97 23.60
CA VAL A 179 -5.25 9.06 22.90
C VAL A 179 -5.64 8.53 21.54
N SER A 180 -6.94 8.43 21.26
CA SER A 180 -7.42 7.88 19.98
C SER A 180 -8.46 8.77 19.32
N MET A 181 -8.37 8.89 17.99
CA MET A 181 -9.34 9.58 17.16
C MET A 181 -9.80 8.67 16.02
N GLY A 182 -11.11 8.49 15.86
CA GLY A 182 -11.59 7.64 14.78
C GLY A 182 -13.10 7.52 14.61
N TYR A 183 -13.54 6.64 13.71
CA TYR A 183 -14.96 6.34 13.58
C TYR A 183 -15.45 5.54 14.79
N LEU A 184 -14.75 4.45 15.11
CA LEU A 184 -14.79 3.74 16.39
C LEU A 184 -13.47 4.01 17.13
N SER A 185 -13.55 4.72 18.24
CA SER A 185 -12.39 5.10 19.04
C SER A 185 -12.48 4.46 20.44
N ILE A 186 -11.44 3.75 20.83
CA ILE A 186 -11.32 3.14 22.15
C ILE A 186 -10.02 3.64 22.78
N GLY A 187 -10.10 4.22 23.99
CA GLY A 187 -8.92 4.80 24.62
C GLY A 187 -9.14 5.49 25.95
N ALA A 188 -8.08 6.01 26.58
CA ALA A 188 -8.27 6.82 27.79
C ALA A 188 -8.93 8.17 27.45
N MET A 189 -8.43 8.82 26.40
CA MET A 189 -9.01 10.00 25.74
C MET A 189 -9.47 9.60 24.34
N ALA A 190 -10.76 9.30 24.20
CA ALA A 190 -11.33 8.76 22.96
C ALA A 190 -12.23 9.80 22.28
N ARG A 191 -11.98 10.09 20.99
CA ARG A 191 -12.80 11.01 20.18
C ARG A 191 -13.26 10.34 18.89
N GLY A 192 -14.57 10.32 18.64
CA GLY A 192 -15.07 9.68 17.42
C GLY A 192 -16.55 9.80 17.09
N VAL A 193 -17.03 8.95 16.20
CA VAL A 193 -18.49 8.78 16.00
C VAL A 193 -19.05 7.92 17.13
N TYR A 194 -18.33 6.84 17.45
CA TYR A 194 -18.52 5.98 18.61
C TYR A 194 -17.23 6.03 19.44
N ALA A 195 -17.34 6.36 20.73
CA ALA A 195 -16.17 6.48 21.61
C ALA A 195 -16.36 5.72 22.93
N ILE A 196 -15.35 4.95 23.32
CA ILE A 196 -15.30 4.23 24.60
C ILE A 196 -14.00 4.60 25.32
N GLY A 197 -14.09 5.14 26.53
CA GLY A 197 -12.91 5.57 27.25
C GLY A 197 -13.12 6.13 28.63
N ALA A 198 -12.05 6.56 29.31
CA ALA A 198 -12.21 7.27 30.60
C ALA A 198 -12.87 8.65 30.38
N SER A 199 -12.36 9.39 29.39
CA SER A 199 -12.95 10.60 28.84
C SER A 199 -13.31 10.36 27.39
N ALA A 200 -14.61 10.17 27.11
CA ALA A 200 -15.11 9.83 25.78
C ALA A 200 -15.92 10.99 25.19
N THR A 201 -15.53 11.46 24.00
CA THR A 201 -16.28 12.45 23.23
C THR A 201 -16.72 11.85 21.90
N ALA A 202 -18.01 11.69 21.69
CA ALA A 202 -18.55 11.08 20.49
C ALA A 202 -19.65 11.92 19.84
N THR A 203 -19.82 11.85 18.53
CA THR A 203 -20.98 12.48 17.88
C THR A 203 -22.26 11.67 18.04
N ARG A 204 -22.17 10.33 18.17
CA ARG A 204 -23.33 9.45 18.39
C ARG A 204 -23.37 8.88 19.79
N ILE A 205 -22.46 7.97 20.12
CA ILE A 205 -22.50 7.23 21.40
C ILE A 205 -21.14 7.35 22.09
N ALA A 206 -21.13 7.91 23.29
CA ALA A 206 -19.98 8.02 24.16
C ALA A 206 -20.18 7.20 25.43
N LEU A 207 -19.18 6.40 25.82
CA LEU A 207 -19.16 5.64 27.07
C LEU A 207 -17.89 5.93 27.85
N GLY A 208 -18.03 6.34 29.10
CA GLY A 208 -16.89 6.59 29.97
C GLY A 208 -17.19 7.04 31.39
N ASP A 209 -16.16 7.46 32.13
CA ASP A 209 -16.39 8.13 33.41
C ASP A 209 -16.95 9.54 33.18
N VAL A 210 -16.34 10.25 32.24
CA VAL A 210 -16.86 11.48 31.63
C VAL A 210 -17.21 11.19 30.17
N ALA A 211 -18.49 11.29 29.84
CA ALA A 211 -19.01 11.05 28.49
C ALA A 211 -19.67 12.31 27.92
N ASN A 212 -19.34 12.63 26.67
CA ASN A 212 -19.96 13.72 25.91
C ASN A 212 -20.36 13.21 24.52
N GLY A 213 -21.64 13.25 24.20
CA GLY A 213 -22.16 12.85 22.89
C GLY A 213 -23.68 12.82 22.84
N ASN A 214 -24.28 12.53 21.68
CA ASN A 214 -25.75 12.53 21.60
C ASN A 214 -26.39 11.56 22.59
N ILE A 215 -25.86 10.32 22.64
CA ILE A 215 -26.06 9.39 23.75
C ILE A 215 -24.77 9.38 24.58
N ALA A 216 -24.85 9.88 25.82
CA ALA A 216 -23.74 9.92 26.76
C ALA A 216 -24.00 8.94 27.92
N ILE A 217 -23.14 7.93 28.04
CA ILE A 217 -23.19 6.93 29.10
C ILE A 217 -22.00 7.19 30.04
N GLY A 218 -22.28 7.84 31.17
CA GLY A 218 -21.27 8.39 32.07
C GLY A 218 -21.38 7.86 33.49
N LYS A 219 -20.26 7.66 34.19
CA LYS A 219 -20.28 7.35 35.64
C LYS A 219 -20.31 8.61 36.51
N THR A 220 -19.48 9.59 36.20
CA THR A 220 -19.39 10.84 36.97
C THR A 220 -20.04 12.01 36.24
N ALA A 221 -19.93 12.07 34.91
CA ALA A 221 -20.59 13.08 34.10
C ALA A 221 -21.02 12.50 32.74
N ALA A 222 -22.23 12.86 32.31
CA ALA A 222 -22.77 12.55 30.99
C ALA A 222 -23.38 13.84 30.44
N HIS A 223 -22.97 14.26 29.24
CA HIS A 223 -23.51 15.45 28.57
C HIS A 223 -24.00 15.07 27.18
N GLY A 224 -25.31 15.21 26.93
CA GLY A 224 -25.91 14.74 25.68
C GLY A 224 -27.40 15.02 25.54
N ALA A 225 -27.99 14.61 24.42
CA ALA A 225 -29.44 14.60 24.27
C ALA A 225 -30.09 13.49 25.11
N VAL A 226 -29.39 12.37 25.24
CA VAL A 226 -29.75 11.24 26.09
C VAL A 226 -28.59 10.99 27.07
N GLU A 227 -28.83 11.31 28.34
CA GLU A 227 -27.85 11.19 29.41
C GLU A 227 -28.17 9.98 30.29
N LEU A 228 -27.24 9.02 30.33
CA LEU A 228 -27.34 7.79 31.10
C LEU A 228 -26.26 7.78 32.18
N LEU A 229 -26.63 8.23 33.38
CA LEU A 229 -25.75 8.24 34.55
C LEU A 229 -25.77 6.87 35.25
N LEU A 230 -24.67 6.14 35.20
CA LEU A 230 -24.57 4.78 35.74
C LEU A 230 -24.82 4.70 37.25
N ARG A 231 -24.59 5.79 37.99
CA ARG A 231 -24.89 5.87 39.44
C ARG A 231 -26.39 5.78 39.76
N ASN A 232 -27.28 5.98 38.78
CA ASN A 232 -28.73 5.97 38.95
C ASN A 232 -29.35 4.58 38.68
N HIS A 233 -28.59 3.49 38.86
CA HIS A 233 -29.05 2.11 38.61
C HIS A 233 -29.49 1.82 37.16
N VAL A 234 -28.90 2.50 36.18
CA VAL A 234 -29.16 2.24 34.76
C VAL A 234 -28.67 0.83 34.41
N THR A 235 -29.55 -0.01 33.87
CA THR A 235 -29.20 -1.38 33.47
C THR A 235 -28.70 -1.41 32.04
N GLY A 236 -27.99 -2.48 31.66
CA GLY A 236 -27.59 -2.69 30.26
C GLY A 236 -28.78 -2.81 29.30
N ALA A 237 -29.97 -3.20 29.79
CA ALA A 237 -31.19 -3.22 29.00
C ALA A 237 -31.70 -1.80 28.68
N ASP A 238 -31.57 -0.88 29.64
CA ASP A 238 -31.90 0.54 29.44
C ASP A 238 -30.96 1.18 28.42
N ILE A 239 -29.66 0.89 28.51
CA ILE A 239 -28.65 1.31 27.53
C ILE A 239 -29.01 0.78 26.13
N LYS A 240 -29.31 -0.51 26.01
CA LYS A 240 -29.71 -1.12 24.73
C LYS A 240 -30.94 -0.44 24.15
N THR A 241 -31.96 -0.20 24.97
CA THR A 241 -33.22 0.41 24.56
C THR A 241 -33.01 1.86 24.11
N ALA A 242 -32.21 2.64 24.84
CA ALA A 242 -31.87 4.01 24.49
C ALA A 242 -31.12 4.08 23.14
N ILE A 243 -30.14 3.21 22.93
CA ILE A 243 -29.37 3.17 21.67
C ILE A 243 -30.27 2.82 20.48
N LEU A 244 -31.10 1.78 20.59
CA LEU A 244 -31.96 1.34 19.49
C LEU A 244 -33.12 2.29 19.21
N LYS A 245 -33.57 3.06 20.21
CA LYS A 245 -34.60 4.09 20.04
C LYS A 245 -34.07 5.26 19.20
N GLU A 246 -32.87 5.74 19.52
CA GLU A 246 -32.26 6.89 18.83
C GLU A 246 -31.61 6.50 17.50
N TYR A 247 -30.96 5.33 17.47
CA TYR A 247 -30.20 4.82 16.33
C TYR A 247 -30.58 3.36 16.02
N PRO A 248 -31.76 3.12 15.40
CA PRO A 248 -32.25 1.77 15.12
C PRO A 248 -31.35 0.96 14.16
N GLY A 249 -30.53 1.63 13.35
CA GLY A 249 -29.57 0.99 12.44
C GLY A 249 -28.19 0.67 13.07
N THR A 250 -28.03 0.83 14.38
CA THR A 250 -26.75 0.53 15.05
C THR A 250 -26.47 -0.97 15.02
N TRP A 251 -25.23 -1.34 14.71
CA TRP A 251 -24.83 -2.75 14.63
C TRP A 251 -24.97 -3.47 15.98
N GLU A 252 -25.62 -4.64 16.00
CA GLU A 252 -25.92 -5.39 17.24
C GLU A 252 -24.68 -5.68 18.10
N TRP A 253 -23.54 -6.01 17.50
CA TRP A 253 -22.30 -6.25 18.25
C TRP A 253 -21.82 -4.99 18.97
N LEU A 254 -22.03 -3.81 18.38
CA LEU A 254 -21.66 -2.54 18.99
C LEU A 254 -22.59 -2.23 20.17
N VAL A 255 -23.90 -2.38 19.97
CA VAL A 255 -24.91 -2.23 21.04
C VAL A 255 -24.58 -3.15 22.21
N ARG A 256 -24.22 -4.41 21.94
CA ARG A 256 -23.82 -5.37 22.95
C ARG A 256 -22.60 -4.90 23.74
N ILE A 257 -21.55 -4.44 23.08
CA ILE A 257 -20.35 -3.89 23.73
C ILE A 257 -20.71 -2.75 24.69
N TYR A 258 -21.50 -1.77 24.25
CA TYR A 258 -21.91 -0.66 25.11
C TYR A 258 -22.78 -1.12 26.29
N SER A 259 -23.70 -2.06 26.06
CA SER A 259 -24.59 -2.59 27.10
C SER A 259 -23.87 -3.45 28.14
N ASP A 260 -22.84 -4.19 27.75
CA ASP A 260 -22.08 -5.08 28.63
C ASP A 260 -21.00 -4.29 29.39
N LEU A 261 -20.29 -3.38 28.72
CA LEU A 261 -19.34 -2.49 29.39
C LEU A 261 -20.03 -1.54 30.37
N GLY A 262 -21.21 -1.03 30.03
CA GLY A 262 -21.99 -0.16 30.92
C GLY A 262 -22.40 -0.83 32.24
N LYS A 263 -22.49 -2.17 32.30
CA LYS A 263 -22.74 -2.91 33.56
C LYS A 263 -21.51 -3.03 34.45
N GLY A 264 -20.31 -2.97 33.86
CA GLY A 264 -19.04 -3.27 34.52
C GLY A 264 -18.35 -2.07 35.16
N PHE A 265 -18.87 -0.86 35.00
CA PHE A 265 -18.30 0.39 35.51
C PHE A 265 -18.86 0.83 36.87
#